data_AF-A0A965UM99-F1
#
_entry.id   AF-A0A965UM99-F1
#
_cell.length_a   1.000
_cell.length_b   1.000
_cell.length_c   1.000
_cell.angle_alpha   90.00
_cell.angle_beta   90.00
_cell.angle_gamma   90.00
#
_symmetry.space_group_name_H-M   'P 1'
#
loop_
_entity.id
_entity.type
_entity.pdbx_description
1 polymer ?
#
loop_
_entity_poly.entity_id
_entity_poly.type
_entity_poly.pdbx_seq_one_letter_code
_entity_poly.pdbx_strand_id
1 'polypeptide(L)'
;MPKKQPDFLANVLAKVQDRRPGFLPWYQKLPDDLQAELEQVRTAFRAGEITCQKTALCRAIADTVAERGHDRPGQQAVIEWLNRR
;
A
#
# COMPACT_ATOMS: atom_id res chain seq x y z
N MET A 1 29.36 -19.26 -30.65
CA MET A 1 29.44 -18.21 -29.62
C MET A 1 28.22 -18.33 -28.70
N PRO A 2 28.30 -19.00 -27.53
CA PRO A 2 27.16 -19.02 -26.61
C PRO A 2 26.98 -17.60 -26.04
N LYS A 3 25.83 -16.98 -26.35
CA LYS A 3 25.44 -15.69 -25.77
C LYS A 3 25.27 -15.90 -24.27
N LYS A 4 26.22 -15.38 -23.48
CA LYS A 4 26.19 -15.42 -22.01
C LYS A 4 24.87 -14.78 -21.57
N GLN A 5 23.96 -15.61 -21.07
CA GLN A 5 22.67 -15.16 -20.56
C GLN A 5 22.96 -14.04 -19.56
N PRO A 6 22.35 -12.84 -19.69
CA PRO A 6 22.65 -11.75 -18.80
C PRO A 6 22.41 -12.22 -17.37
N ASP A 7 23.41 -11.96 -16.52
CA ASP A 7 23.41 -12.34 -15.10
C ASP A 7 22.06 -11.95 -14.49
N PHE A 8 21.41 -12.92 -13.85
CA PHE A 8 20.10 -12.72 -13.23
C PHE A 8 20.11 -11.50 -12.31
N LEU A 9 21.23 -11.27 -11.61
CA LEU A 9 21.46 -10.09 -10.79
C LEU A 9 21.44 -8.79 -11.60
N ALA A 10 22.11 -8.72 -12.74
CA ALA A 10 22.12 -7.54 -13.61
C ALA A 10 20.72 -7.21 -14.14
N ASN A 11 19.93 -8.24 -14.50
CA ASN A 11 18.55 -8.05 -14.94
C ASN A 11 17.64 -7.56 -13.81
N VAL A 12 17.82 -8.06 -12.59
CA VAL A 12 17.08 -7.58 -11.41
C VAL A 12 17.46 -6.12 -11.10
N LEU A 13 18.75 -5.78 -11.11
CA LEU A 13 19.22 -4.43 -10.82
C LEU A 13 18.74 -3.39 -11.84
N ALA A 14 18.73 -3.73 -13.14
CA ALA A 14 18.18 -2.85 -14.18
C ALA A 14 16.69 -2.57 -13.94
N LYS A 15 15.90 -3.61 -13.60
CA LYS A 15 14.47 -3.46 -13.29
C LYS A 15 14.21 -2.66 -12.01
N VAL A 16 15.15 -2.65 -11.06
CA VAL A 16 15.05 -1.87 -9.82
C VAL A 16 15.43 -0.41 -10.06
N GLN A 17 16.43 -0.12 -10.89
CA GLN A 17 16.81 1.26 -11.25
C GLN A 17 15.68 2.02 -11.95
N ASP A 18 14.88 1.33 -12.77
CA ASP A 18 13.69 1.92 -13.41
C ASP A 18 12.57 2.24 -12.41
N ARG A 19 12.58 1.63 -11.22
CA ARG A 19 11.66 1.92 -10.12
C ARG A 19 12.24 3.00 -9.23
N ARG A 20 12.41 4.20 -9.78
CA ARG A 20 12.92 5.36 -9.04
C ARG A 20 12.04 5.66 -7.80
N PRO A 21 12.66 6.05 -6.66
CA PRO A 21 11.93 6.51 -5.49
C PRO A 21 11.25 7.85 -5.80
N GLY A 22 9.95 7.91 -5.56
CA GLY A 22 9.10 9.06 -5.92
C GLY A 22 7.61 8.72 -6.00
N PHE A 23 7.24 7.44 -5.89
CA PHE A 23 5.84 7.04 -5.84
C PHE A 23 5.22 7.49 -4.51
N LEU A 24 4.28 8.43 -4.57
CA LEU A 24 3.41 8.76 -3.44
C LEU A 24 2.77 7.46 -2.94
N PRO A 25 2.81 7.18 -1.63
CA PRO A 25 2.07 6.07 -1.04
C PRO A 25 0.60 6.13 -1.44
N TRP A 26 -0.07 4.99 -1.55
CA TRP A 26 -1.45 4.90 -2.02
C TRP A 26 -2.41 5.84 -1.27
N TYR A 27 -2.25 5.96 0.06
CA TYR A 27 -3.10 6.82 0.89
C TYR A 27 -2.83 8.32 0.65
N GLN A 28 -1.64 8.72 0.23
CA GLN A 28 -1.34 10.13 -0.12
C GLN A 28 -1.85 10.52 -1.52
N LYS A 29 -2.35 9.56 -2.30
CA LYS A 29 -2.97 9.82 -3.60
C LYS A 29 -4.46 10.10 -3.50
N LEU A 30 -5.05 9.89 -2.32
CA LEU A 30 -6.47 10.11 -2.08
C LEU A 30 -6.74 11.60 -1.82
N PRO A 31 -7.96 12.10 -2.08
CA PRO A 31 -8.38 13.44 -1.66
C PRO A 31 -8.21 13.66 -0.15
N ASP A 32 -8.01 14.91 0.26
CA ASP A 32 -7.74 15.26 1.67
C ASP A 32 -8.85 14.78 2.63
N ASP A 33 -10.11 14.85 2.21
CA ASP A 33 -11.25 14.34 2.98
C ASP A 33 -11.11 12.85 3.29
N LEU A 34 -10.69 12.08 2.29
CA LEU A 34 -10.48 10.64 2.43
C LEU A 34 -9.25 10.29 3.23
N GLN A 35 -8.20 11.10 3.13
CA GLN A 35 -7.02 10.96 3.98
C GLN A 35 -7.39 11.17 5.46
N ALA A 36 -8.20 12.18 5.76
CA ALA A 36 -8.67 12.46 7.12
C ALA A 36 -9.53 11.32 7.68
N GLU A 37 -10.48 10.79 6.89
CA GLU A 37 -11.29 9.64 7.29
C GLU A 37 -10.45 8.38 7.52
N LEU A 38 -9.48 8.09 6.64
CA LEU A 38 -8.56 6.98 6.84
C LEU A 38 -7.71 7.13 8.10
N GLU A 39 -7.22 8.34 8.39
CA GLU A 39 -6.43 8.56 9.60
C GLU A 39 -7.28 8.40 10.88
N GLN A 40 -8.58 8.71 10.84
CA GLN A 40 -9.50 8.38 11.94
C GLN A 40 -9.61 6.85 12.13
N VAL A 41 -9.78 6.09 11.05
CA VAL A 41 -9.80 4.61 11.10
C VAL A 41 -8.51 4.07 11.70
N ARG A 42 -7.36 4.65 11.32
CA ARG A 42 -6.05 4.26 11.85
C ARG A 42 -5.90 4.59 13.32
N THR A 43 -6.43 5.73 13.76
CA THR A 43 -6.43 6.17 15.15
C THR A 43 -7.27 5.22 16.01
N ALA A 44 -8.49 4.89 15.57
CA ALA A 44 -9.36 3.92 16.24
C ALA A 44 -8.74 2.51 16.29
N PHE A 45 -8.08 2.08 15.21
CA PHE A 45 -7.33 0.82 15.20
C PHE A 45 -6.21 0.80 16.24
N ARG A 46 -5.45 1.90 16.37
CA ARG A 46 -4.35 2.04 17.35
C ARG A 46 -4.83 2.13 18.79
N ALA A 47 -5.97 2.76 19.01
CA ALA A 47 -6.63 2.83 20.31
C ALA A 47 -7.21 1.48 20.75
N GLY A 48 -7.29 0.49 19.85
CA GLY A 48 -7.88 -0.82 20.12
C GLY A 48 -9.41 -0.83 20.07
N GLU A 49 -10.03 0.23 19.56
CA GLU A 49 -11.49 0.34 19.40
C GLU A 49 -12.02 -0.60 18.31
N ILE A 50 -11.19 -0.90 17.32
CA ILE A 50 -11.49 -1.86 16.25
C ILE A 50 -11.03 -3.25 16.69
N THR A 51 -11.98 -4.11 17.04
CA THR A 51 -11.73 -5.47 17.59
C THR A 51 -11.72 -6.58 16.53
N CYS A 52 -11.93 -6.24 15.25
CA CYS A 52 -11.97 -7.23 14.17
C CYS A 52 -10.57 -7.72 13.76
N GLN A 53 -10.52 -8.84 13.02
CA GLN A 53 -9.25 -9.33 12.47
C GLN A 53 -8.63 -8.29 11.54
N LYS A 54 -7.31 -8.10 11.64
CA LYS A 54 -6.57 -7.13 10.82
C LYS A 54 -6.78 -7.34 9.31
N THR A 55 -6.88 -8.60 8.87
CA THR A 55 -7.16 -8.95 7.47
C THR A 55 -8.55 -8.48 7.03
N ALA A 56 -9.57 -8.63 7.90
CA ALA A 56 -10.91 -8.13 7.66
C ALA A 56 -10.94 -6.60 7.58
N LEU A 57 -10.22 -5.91 8.49
CA LEU A 57 -10.06 -4.46 8.44
C LEU A 57 -9.38 -3.99 7.14
N CYS A 58 -8.31 -4.67 6.72
CA CYS A 58 -7.61 -4.31 5.48
C CYS A 58 -8.51 -4.46 4.26
N ARG A 59 -9.33 -5.52 4.22
CA ARG A 59 -10.30 -5.74 3.15
C ARG A 59 -11.37 -4.64 3.15
N ALA A 60 -11.93 -4.31 4.31
CA ALA A 60 -12.93 -3.25 4.43
C ALA A 60 -12.37 -1.90 3.96
N ILE A 61 -11.16 -1.52 4.39
CA ILE A 61 -10.48 -0.30 3.92
C ILE A 61 -10.33 -0.32 2.40
N ALA A 62 -9.85 -1.42 1.82
CA ALA A 62 -9.64 -1.52 0.39
C ALA A 62 -10.95 -1.44 -0.39
N ASP A 63 -12.02 -2.07 0.11
CA ASP A 63 -13.35 -2.04 -0.49
C ASP A 63 -13.94 -0.62 -0.44
N THR A 64 -13.87 0.07 0.70
CA THR A 64 -14.33 1.46 0.84
C THR A 64 -13.57 2.44 -0.06
N VAL A 65 -12.26 2.27 -0.23
CA VAL A 65 -11.47 3.09 -1.16
C VAL A 65 -11.92 2.87 -2.60
N ALA A 66 -12.18 1.60 -2.98
CA ALA A 66 -12.65 1.26 -4.32
C ALA A 66 -14.09 1.75 -4.59
N GLU A 67 -14.98 1.64 -3.61
CA GLU A 67 -16.37 2.14 -3.68
C GLU A 67 -16.44 3.64 -3.90
N ARG A 68 -15.42 4.38 -3.44
CA ARG A 68 -15.27 5.82 -3.66
C ARG A 68 -14.53 6.18 -4.95
N GLY A 69 -14.32 5.20 -5.84
CA GLY A 69 -13.79 5.42 -7.18
C GLY A 69 -12.26 5.52 -7.27
N HIS A 70 -11.53 5.05 -6.25
CA HIS A 70 -10.08 5.07 -6.23
C HIS A 70 -9.47 3.68 -6.43
N ASP A 71 -8.18 3.65 -6.77
CA ASP A 71 -7.43 2.40 -6.90
C ASP A 71 -7.44 1.61 -5.60
N ARG A 72 -7.94 0.38 -5.66
CA ARG A 72 -7.99 -0.52 -4.52
C ARG A 72 -6.58 -0.83 -4.00
N PRO A 73 -6.22 -0.45 -2.76
CA PRO A 73 -4.91 -0.76 -2.23
C PRO A 73 -4.76 -2.25 -1.97
N GLY A 74 -3.57 -2.79 -2.22
CA GLY A 74 -3.24 -4.16 -1.87
C GLY A 74 -3.22 -4.35 -0.36
N GLN A 75 -3.62 -5.53 0.12
CA GLN A 75 -3.68 -5.85 1.55
C GLN A 75 -2.37 -5.54 2.28
N GLN A 76 -1.23 -5.91 1.69
CA GLN A 76 0.09 -5.64 2.28
C GLN A 76 0.36 -4.14 2.44
N ALA A 77 -0.04 -3.33 1.46
CA ALA A 77 0.12 -1.88 1.52
C ALA A 77 -0.73 -1.22 2.62
N VAL A 78 -1.91 -1.79 2.90
CA VAL A 78 -2.76 -1.35 4.03
C VAL A 78 -2.15 -1.77 5.37
N ILE A 79 -1.65 -3.02 5.47
CA ILE A 79 -0.97 -3.53 6.67
C ILE A 79 0.23 -2.64 7.04
N GLU A 80 1.06 -2.30 6.05
CA GLU A 80 2.23 -1.44 6.24
C GLU A 80 1.84 -0.04 6.71
N TRP A 81 0.80 0.53 6.11
CA TRP A 81 0.27 1.83 6.51
C TRP A 81 -0.27 1.83 7.95
N LEU A 82 -1.06 0.82 8.36
CA LEU A 82 -1.55 0.69 9.73
C LEU A 82 -0.39 0.63 10.75
N ASN A 83 0.69 -0.07 10.39
CA ASN A 83 1.87 -0.30 11.24
C ASN A 83 2.88 0.85 11.27
N ARG A 84 2.89 1.75 10.29
CA ARG A 84 3.87 2.84 10.17
C ARG A 84 3.81 3.73 11.41
N ARG A 85 4.90 3.96 12.17
CA ARG A 85 4.84 4.82 13.38
C ARG A 85 4.41 6.24 13.05
#